data_AF-A0A938K5T5-F1
#
_entry.id   AF-A0A938K5T5-F1
#
_cell.length_a   1.000
_cell.length_b   1.000
_cell.length_c   1.000
_cell.angle_alpha   90.00
_cell.angle_beta   90.00
_cell.angle_gamma   90.00
#
_symmetry.space_group_name_H-M   'P 1'
#
loop_
_entity.id
_entity.type
_entity.pdbx_description
1 polymer ?
#
loop_
_entity_poly.entity_id
_entity_poly.type
_entity_poly.pdbx_seq_one_letter_code
_entity_poly.pdbx_strand_id
1 'polypeptide(L)'
;MYPAARCALEHRNPWELLVATILSAQCTDKRVNQVTPGLFAKYPTPRDFAAAKPEVLSQEIRSTGFFNNKAKSLVGAAKKIVGEFGGRVPKTMDELLTIPGAARKTANVVLGTAYGIASGVVVDTHVQRVSRRLDLTRETDPVKIERDLMKIIPPERWILFSHQLIHHGR
;
A
#
# COMPACT_ATOMS: atom_id res chain seq x y z
N MET A 1 -23.92 6.83 -2.48
CA MET A 1 -22.90 6.38 -1.51
C MET A 1 -22.17 5.20 -2.11
N TYR A 2 -20.83 5.13 -2.11
CA TYR A 2 -20.05 4.09 -2.80
C TYR A 2 -20.00 2.80 -1.95
N PRO A 3 -20.90 1.81 -2.13
CA PRO A 3 -21.02 0.69 -1.21
C PRO A 3 -20.02 -0.44 -1.53
N ALA A 4 -19.59 -0.51 -2.79
CA ALA A 4 -18.63 -1.47 -3.32
C ALA A 4 -17.21 -0.88 -3.47
N ALA A 5 -16.92 0.23 -2.77
CA ALA A 5 -15.63 0.88 -2.82
C ALA A 5 -14.55 -0.08 -2.30
N ARG A 6 -13.62 -0.47 -3.18
CA ARG A 6 -12.54 -1.41 -2.90
C ARG A 6 -11.19 -0.85 -3.34
N CYS A 7 -10.12 -1.47 -2.84
CA CYS A 7 -8.76 -1.22 -3.34
C CYS A 7 -8.71 -1.43 -4.86
N ALA A 8 -8.06 -0.49 -5.57
CA ALA A 8 -7.97 -0.55 -7.03
C ALA A 8 -6.70 -1.24 -7.54
N LEU A 9 -5.74 -1.52 -6.66
CA LEU A 9 -4.56 -2.31 -6.99
C LEU A 9 -4.97 -3.78 -7.10
N GLU A 10 -4.67 -4.40 -8.24
CA GLU A 10 -4.98 -5.81 -8.48
C GLU A 10 -3.96 -6.71 -7.77
N HIS A 11 -4.45 -7.68 -6.99
CA HIS A 11 -3.64 -8.58 -6.19
C HIS A 11 -4.44 -9.84 -5.80
N ARG A 12 -3.74 -10.94 -5.56
CA ARG A 12 -4.31 -12.23 -5.14
C ARG A 12 -4.02 -12.58 -3.68
N ASN A 13 -3.02 -11.94 -3.08
CA ASN A 13 -2.56 -12.24 -1.73
C ASN A 13 -1.91 -11.00 -1.08
N PRO A 14 -1.62 -11.04 0.24
CA PRO A 14 -1.02 -9.90 0.95
C PRO A 14 0.35 -9.47 0.41
N TRP A 15 1.14 -10.40 -0.11
CA TRP A 15 2.45 -10.10 -0.70
C TRP A 15 2.32 -9.28 -1.99
N GLU A 16 1.46 -9.72 -2.90
CA GLU A 16 1.16 -8.97 -4.13
C GLU A 16 0.63 -7.57 -3.81
N LEU A 17 -0.25 -7.44 -2.81
CA LEU A 17 -0.74 -6.13 -2.39
C LEU A 17 0.40 -5.23 -1.87
N LEU A 18 1.30 -5.77 -1.04
CA LEU A 18 2.45 -5.03 -0.53
C LEU A 18 3.33 -4.52 -1.68
N VAL A 19 3.67 -5.39 -2.64
CA VAL A 19 4.45 -5.03 -3.83
C VAL A 19 3.72 -3.96 -4.64
N ALA A 20 2.44 -4.15 -4.97
CA ALA A 20 1.65 -3.19 -5.73
C ALA A 20 1.56 -1.83 -5.01
N THR A 21 1.43 -1.83 -3.69
CA THR A 21 1.35 -0.60 -2.89
C THR A 21 2.69 0.15 -2.87
N ILE A 22 3.82 -0.55 -2.74
CA ILE A 22 5.16 0.06 -2.88
C ILE A 22 5.33 0.67 -4.28
N LEU A 23 4.88 -0.03 -5.33
CA LEU A 23 4.92 0.46 -6.70
C LEU A 23 4.01 1.67 -6.94
N SER A 24 2.88 1.76 -6.24
CA SER A 24 1.91 2.86 -6.36
C SER A 24 2.42 4.20 -5.83
N ALA A 25 3.51 4.22 -5.05
CA ALA A 25 4.09 5.47 -4.56
C ALA A 25 4.45 6.39 -5.73
N GLN A 26 3.75 7.53 -5.83
CA GLN A 26 3.86 8.48 -6.95
C GLN A 26 3.67 7.82 -8.34
N CYS A 27 2.78 6.82 -8.42
CA CYS A 27 2.40 6.14 -9.64
C CYS A 27 0.89 5.93 -9.66
N THR A 28 0.28 5.83 -10.83
CA THR A 28 -1.17 5.57 -10.94
C THR A 28 -1.47 4.08 -10.78
N ASP A 29 -2.58 3.74 -10.15
CA ASP A 29 -3.02 2.34 -10.02
C ASP A 29 -3.12 1.65 -11.38
N LYS A 30 -3.59 2.37 -12.41
CA LYS A 30 -3.64 1.86 -13.80
C LYS A 30 -2.27 1.41 -14.30
N ARG A 31 -1.22 2.19 -14.05
CA ARG A 31 0.15 1.83 -14.46
C ARG A 31 0.67 0.65 -13.65
N VAL A 32 0.39 0.60 -12.36
CA VAL A 32 0.78 -0.52 -11.50
C VAL A 32 0.10 -1.82 -11.96
N ASN A 33 -1.21 -1.80 -12.25
CA ASN A 33 -1.95 -2.96 -12.73
C ASN A 33 -1.53 -3.41 -14.15
N GLN A 34 -0.90 -2.54 -14.95
CA GLN A 34 -0.29 -2.95 -16.22
C GLN A 34 1.03 -3.71 -16.03
N VAL A 35 1.80 -3.37 -14.99
CA VAL A 35 3.15 -3.92 -14.75
C VAL A 35 3.10 -5.20 -13.91
N THR A 36 2.25 -5.22 -12.90
CA THR A 36 2.20 -6.28 -11.89
C THR A 36 1.85 -7.68 -12.42
N PRO A 37 1.00 -7.89 -13.44
CA PRO A 37 0.72 -9.24 -13.93
C PRO A 37 1.96 -9.97 -14.46
N GLY A 38 2.77 -9.29 -15.30
CA GLY A 38 4.02 -9.85 -15.79
C GLY A 38 5.07 -10.01 -14.69
N LEU A 39 5.11 -9.06 -13.76
CA LEU A 39 6.00 -9.12 -12.61
C LEU A 39 5.69 -10.32 -11.69
N PHE A 40 4.42 -10.54 -11.36
CA PHE A 40 3.98 -11.64 -10.50
C PHE A 40 4.03 -13.00 -11.20
N ALA A 41 3.95 -13.05 -12.53
CA ALA A 41 4.23 -14.27 -13.28
C ALA A 41 5.72 -14.64 -13.22
N LYS A 42 6.62 -13.64 -13.31
CA LYS A 42 8.07 -13.86 -13.26
C LYS A 42 8.59 -14.13 -11.84
N TYR A 43 8.01 -13.49 -10.83
CA TYR A 43 8.37 -13.66 -9.42
C TYR A 43 7.13 -14.02 -8.59
N PRO A 44 6.69 -15.29 -8.60
CA PRO A 44 5.46 -15.68 -7.93
C PRO A 44 5.48 -15.57 -6.41
N THR A 45 6.66 -15.63 -5.78
CA THR A 45 6.81 -15.69 -4.32
C THR A 45 7.76 -14.63 -3.78
N PRO A 46 7.70 -14.33 -2.47
CA PRO A 46 8.70 -13.49 -1.82
C PRO A 46 10.14 -14.03 -2.01
N ARG A 47 10.34 -15.34 -2.12
CA ARG A 47 11.67 -15.92 -2.34
C ARG A 47 12.24 -15.55 -3.71
N ASP A 48 11.40 -15.52 -4.74
CA ASP A 48 11.80 -15.14 -6.09
C ASP A 48 12.24 -13.67 -6.14
N PHE A 49 11.50 -12.79 -5.47
CA PHE A 49 11.89 -11.39 -5.31
C PHE A 49 13.18 -11.23 -4.48
N ALA A 50 13.35 -12.03 -3.42
CA ALA A 50 14.52 -11.96 -2.55
C ALA A 50 15.82 -12.37 -3.29
N ALA A 51 15.69 -13.29 -4.26
CA ALA A 51 16.78 -13.73 -5.12
C ALA A 51 17.04 -12.80 -6.32
N ALA A 52 16.12 -11.88 -6.62
CA ALA A 52 16.25 -10.97 -7.75
C ALA A 52 17.38 -9.96 -7.56
N LYS A 53 18.08 -9.63 -8.64
CA LYS A 53 19.05 -8.52 -8.67
C LYS A 53 18.28 -7.20 -8.76
N PRO A 54 18.48 -6.23 -7.85
CA PRO A 54 17.79 -4.94 -7.90
C PRO A 54 17.93 -4.23 -9.25
N GLU A 55 19.06 -4.38 -9.94
CA GLU A 55 19.34 -3.74 -11.23
C GLU A 55 18.48 -4.31 -12.36
N VAL A 56 18.18 -5.61 -12.30
CA VAL A 56 17.29 -6.27 -13.27
C VAL A 56 15.85 -5.90 -12.98
N LEU A 57 15.43 -6.02 -11.71
CA LEU A 57 14.08 -5.67 -11.28
C LEU A 57 13.76 -4.19 -11.58
N SER A 58 14.73 -3.29 -11.46
CA SER A 58 14.53 -1.87 -11.70
C SER A 58 14.18 -1.56 -13.16
N GLN A 59 14.71 -2.33 -14.13
CA GLN A 59 14.32 -2.18 -15.54
C GLN A 59 12.89 -2.66 -15.78
N GLU A 60 12.47 -3.73 -15.12
CA GLU A 60 11.13 -4.32 -15.29
C GLU A 60 10.02 -3.42 -14.73
N ILE A 61 10.32 -2.66 -13.68
CA ILE A 61 9.39 -1.71 -13.05
C ILE A 61 9.65 -0.26 -13.47
N ARG A 62 10.48 -0.01 -14.50
CA ARG A 62 10.93 1.35 -14.90
C ARG A 62 9.78 2.31 -15.12
N SER A 63 8.67 1.83 -15.69
CA SER A 63 7.48 2.61 -15.99
C SER A 63 6.69 3.09 -14.75
N THR A 64 7.04 2.61 -13.55
CA THR A 64 6.40 3.03 -12.29
C THR A 64 7.05 4.27 -11.65
N GLY A 65 8.15 4.81 -12.22
CA GLY A 65 8.87 5.94 -11.65
C GLY A 65 9.61 5.61 -10.35
N PHE A 66 10.68 6.36 -10.02
CA PHE A 66 11.57 6.07 -8.87
C PHE A 66 12.03 4.59 -8.79
N PHE A 67 12.14 3.95 -9.95
CA PHE A 67 12.26 2.50 -10.10
C PHE A 67 13.50 1.90 -9.42
N ASN A 68 14.62 2.64 -9.36
CA ASN A 68 15.82 2.18 -8.65
C ASN A 68 15.56 2.02 -7.14
N ASN A 69 14.91 3.00 -6.51
CA ASN A 69 14.60 2.94 -5.07
C ASN A 69 13.49 1.93 -4.79
N LYS A 70 12.49 1.83 -5.68
CA LYS A 70 11.44 0.82 -5.57
C LYS A 70 12.01 -0.59 -5.69
N ALA A 71 12.89 -0.86 -6.65
CA ALA A 71 13.50 -2.19 -6.81
C ALA A 71 14.32 -2.58 -5.57
N LYS A 72 15.14 -1.67 -5.04
CA LYS A 72 15.86 -1.89 -3.78
C LYS A 72 14.89 -2.19 -2.61
N SER A 73 13.79 -1.45 -2.52
CA SER A 73 12.78 -1.65 -1.49
C SER A 73 12.07 -3.00 -1.63
N LEU A 74 11.69 -3.40 -2.84
CA LEU A 74 11.03 -4.69 -3.09
C LEU A 74 11.93 -5.88 -2.77
N VAL A 75 13.19 -5.85 -3.20
CA VAL A 75 14.18 -6.89 -2.87
C VAL A 75 14.45 -6.92 -1.36
N GLY A 76 14.59 -5.74 -0.73
CA GLY A 76 14.76 -5.63 0.73
C GLY A 76 13.57 -6.17 1.51
N ALA A 77 12.35 -5.82 1.10
CA ALA A 77 11.10 -6.29 1.68
C ALA A 77 10.99 -7.82 1.57
N ALA A 78 11.27 -8.36 0.38
CA ALA A 78 11.26 -9.78 0.11
C ALA A 78 12.26 -10.55 1.00
N LYS A 79 13.50 -10.08 1.08
CA LYS A 79 14.54 -10.67 1.94
C LYS A 79 14.12 -10.66 3.41
N LYS A 80 13.59 -9.55 3.89
CA LYS A 80 13.11 -9.43 5.27
C LYS A 80 11.93 -10.35 5.58
N ILE A 81 10.94 -10.39 4.68
CA ILE A 81 9.78 -11.29 4.82
C ILE A 81 10.19 -12.76 4.83
N VAL A 82 11.12 -13.16 3.96
CA VAL A 82 11.63 -14.54 3.94
C VAL A 82 12.46 -14.85 5.19
N GLY A 83 13.34 -13.94 5.61
CA GLY A 83 14.28 -14.17 6.70
C GLY A 83 13.68 -14.08 8.10
N GLU A 84 12.84 -13.07 8.36
CA GLU A 84 12.31 -12.78 9.71
C GLU A 84 10.85 -13.25 9.89
N PHE A 85 10.09 -13.35 8.81
CA PHE A 85 8.64 -13.63 8.86
C PHE A 85 8.23 -14.92 8.15
N GLY A 86 9.19 -15.80 7.83
CA GLY A 86 8.93 -17.12 7.26
C GLY A 86 8.22 -17.09 5.89
N GLY A 87 8.40 -16.00 5.13
CA GLY A 87 7.76 -15.81 3.82
C GLY A 87 6.33 -15.28 3.87
N ARG A 88 5.82 -14.88 5.05
CA ARG A 88 4.47 -14.33 5.22
C ARG A 88 4.55 -12.85 5.55
N VAL A 89 3.66 -12.05 4.94
CA VAL A 89 3.57 -10.62 5.26
C VAL A 89 3.02 -10.46 6.68
N PRO A 90 3.69 -9.72 7.58
CA PRO A 90 3.23 -9.57 8.96
C PRO A 90 1.86 -8.88 9.07
N LYS A 91 1.20 -9.07 10.21
CA LYS A 91 -0.18 -8.61 10.47
C LYS A 91 -0.27 -7.50 11.52
N THR A 92 0.86 -6.90 11.91
CA THR A 92 0.89 -5.77 12.84
C THR A 92 1.51 -4.54 12.18
N MET A 93 1.10 -3.36 12.66
CA MET A 93 1.66 -2.08 12.20
C MET A 93 3.16 -2.02 12.46
N ASP A 94 3.59 -2.37 13.68
CA ASP A 94 4.99 -2.26 14.10
C ASP A 94 5.89 -3.14 13.24
N GLU A 95 5.51 -4.39 12.98
CA GLU A 95 6.27 -5.27 12.10
C GLU A 95 6.29 -4.76 10.65
N LEU A 96 5.15 -4.29 10.11
CA LEU A 96 5.09 -3.77 8.75
C LEU A 96 5.95 -2.52 8.55
N LEU A 97 6.06 -1.65 9.55
CA LEU A 97 6.92 -0.47 9.50
C LEU A 97 8.42 -0.83 9.45
N THR A 98 8.79 -2.06 9.84
CA THR A 98 10.17 -2.53 9.69
C THR A 98 10.50 -3.04 8.28
N ILE A 99 9.50 -3.18 7.40
CA ILE A 99 9.66 -3.68 6.03
C ILE A 99 10.10 -2.54 5.09
N PRO A 100 11.22 -2.69 4.35
CA PRO A 100 11.65 -1.69 3.37
C PRO A 100 10.56 -1.30 2.37
N GLY A 101 10.35 0.01 2.20
CA GLY A 101 9.31 0.55 1.32
C GLY A 101 7.90 0.57 1.92
N ALA A 102 7.68 -0.03 3.10
CA ALA A 102 6.40 0.02 3.80
C ALA A 102 6.38 1.14 4.85
N ALA A 103 5.91 2.31 4.46
CA ALA A 103 5.57 3.37 5.41
C ALA A 103 4.17 3.14 6.02
N ARG A 104 3.78 3.98 6.99
CA ARG A 104 2.48 3.89 7.70
C ARG A 104 1.27 3.77 6.77
N LYS A 105 1.23 4.53 5.67
CA LYS A 105 0.17 4.43 4.65
C LYS A 105 0.14 3.04 4.02
N THR A 106 1.30 2.52 3.59
CA THR A 106 1.42 1.17 3.01
C THR A 106 0.98 0.10 4.00
N ALA A 107 1.38 0.22 5.26
CA ALA A 107 0.99 -0.71 6.31
C ALA A 107 -0.54 -0.69 6.53
N ASN A 108 -1.16 0.49 6.63
CA ASN A 108 -2.62 0.61 6.74
C ASN A 108 -3.35 -0.01 5.54
N VAL A 109 -2.85 0.18 4.31
CA VAL A 109 -3.43 -0.44 3.10
C VAL A 109 -3.38 -1.97 3.20
N VAL A 110 -2.23 -2.54 3.56
CA VAL A 110 -2.05 -4.00 3.66
C VAL A 110 -2.92 -4.59 4.78
N LEU A 111 -2.88 -4.01 5.98
CA LEU A 111 -3.67 -4.47 7.13
C LEU A 111 -5.16 -4.41 6.83
N GLY A 112 -5.64 -3.29 6.30
CA GLY A 112 -7.05 -3.11 6.00
C GLY A 112 -7.52 -3.97 4.84
N THR A 113 -6.83 -3.93 3.70
CA THR A 113 -7.33 -4.55 2.46
C THR A 113 -7.09 -6.06 2.45
N ALA A 114 -5.92 -6.54 2.87
CA ALA A 114 -5.57 -7.96 2.77
C ALA A 114 -5.95 -8.77 4.01
N TYR A 115 -6.05 -8.12 5.19
CA TYR A 115 -6.35 -8.82 6.45
C TYR A 115 -7.65 -8.38 7.13
N GLY A 116 -8.31 -7.32 6.66
CA GLY A 116 -9.51 -6.78 7.31
C GLY A 116 -9.22 -6.14 8.67
N ILE A 117 -7.96 -5.81 8.96
CA ILE A 117 -7.52 -5.25 10.23
C ILE A 117 -7.52 -3.72 10.13
N ALA A 118 -8.45 -3.08 10.83
CA ALA A 118 -8.55 -1.63 10.87
C ALA A 118 -7.52 -1.03 11.84
N SER A 119 -6.30 -0.77 11.35
CA SER A 119 -5.22 -0.14 12.15
C SER A 119 -5.15 1.39 12.03
N GLY A 120 -5.83 1.95 11.04
CA GLY A 120 -5.90 3.39 10.81
C GLY A 120 -6.63 3.72 9.51
N VAL A 121 -6.90 5.00 9.30
CA VAL A 121 -7.49 5.50 8.06
C VAL A 121 -6.37 5.73 7.04
N VAL A 122 -6.44 5.09 5.88
CA VAL A 122 -5.52 5.35 4.77
C VAL A 122 -5.77 6.77 4.24
N VAL A 123 -4.77 7.63 4.37
CA VAL A 123 -4.79 9.00 3.85
C VAL A 123 -3.90 9.09 2.61
N ASP A 124 -4.52 9.25 1.45
CA ASP A 124 -3.83 9.64 0.22
C ASP A 124 -4.18 11.10 -0.16
N THR A 125 -3.78 11.53 -1.35
CA THR A 125 -4.06 12.89 -1.83
C THR A 125 -5.55 13.16 -2.01
N HIS A 126 -6.36 12.15 -2.36
CA HIS A 126 -7.81 12.27 -2.49
C HIS A 126 -8.46 12.38 -1.12
N VAL A 127 -8.11 11.49 -0.18
CA VAL A 127 -8.61 11.51 1.21
C VAL A 127 -8.22 12.81 1.90
N GLN A 128 -6.97 13.25 1.77
CA GLN A 128 -6.51 14.53 2.31
C GLN A 128 -7.34 15.70 1.75
N ARG A 129 -7.51 15.76 0.42
CA ARG A 129 -8.26 16.84 -0.23
C ARG A 129 -9.72 16.85 0.19
N VAL A 130 -10.38 15.69 0.19
CA VAL A 130 -11.79 15.56 0.53
C VAL A 130 -12.03 15.84 2.01
N SER A 131 -11.21 15.28 2.90
CA SER A 131 -11.34 15.48 4.36
C SER A 131 -11.24 16.95 4.74
N ARG A 132 -10.33 17.70 4.10
CA ARG A 132 -10.20 19.15 4.31
C ARG A 132 -11.37 19.94 3.73
N ARG A 133 -11.90 19.55 2.56
CA ARG A 133 -13.08 20.21 1.95
C ARG A 133 -14.38 19.98 2.74
N LEU A 134 -14.45 18.87 3.47
CA LEU A 134 -15.58 18.51 4.32
C LEU A 134 -15.38 18.98 5.78
N ASP A 135 -14.37 19.80 6.05
CA ASP A 135 -14.01 20.29 7.40
C ASP A 135 -13.84 19.18 8.46
N LEU A 136 -13.46 17.96 8.04
CA LEU A 136 -13.15 16.86 8.96
C LEU A 136 -11.79 17.04 9.65
N THR A 137 -10.95 17.92 9.12
CA THR A 137 -9.63 18.25 9.68
C THR A 137 -9.12 19.58 9.11
N ARG A 138 -8.31 20.29 9.90
CA ARG A 138 -7.56 21.47 9.46
C ARG A 138 -6.10 21.18 9.12
N GLU A 139 -5.65 19.95 9.38
CA GLU A 139 -4.27 19.54 9.20
C GLU A 139 -3.94 19.29 7.72
N THR A 140 -2.65 19.41 7.40
CA THR A 140 -2.12 19.11 6.06
C THR A 140 -1.19 17.90 6.05
N ASP A 141 -0.71 17.47 7.23
CA ASP A 141 0.11 16.27 7.38
C ASP A 141 -0.77 15.00 7.38
N PRO A 142 -0.49 13.99 6.53
CA PRO A 142 -1.30 12.78 6.44
C PRO A 142 -1.44 11.99 7.75
N VAL A 143 -0.42 11.98 8.61
CA VAL A 143 -0.45 11.25 9.89
C VAL A 143 -1.36 11.97 10.87
N LYS A 144 -1.33 13.31 10.89
CA LYS A 144 -2.26 14.09 11.71
C LYS A 144 -3.70 13.98 11.19
N ILE A 145 -3.91 14.02 9.88
CA ILE A 145 -5.23 13.81 9.27
C ILE A 145 -5.79 12.43 9.64
N GLU A 146 -4.97 11.38 9.55
CA GLU A 146 -5.35 10.03 9.97
C GLU A 146 -5.85 10.03 11.43
N ARG A 147 -5.09 10.67 12.33
CA ARG A 147 -5.45 10.76 13.76
C ARG A 147 -6.77 11.52 14.00
N ASP A 148 -7.02 12.58 13.25
CA ASP A 148 -8.30 13.31 13.34
C ASP A 148 -9.46 12.45 12.85
N LEU A 149 -9.30 11.82 11.68
CA LEU A 149 -10.33 10.93 11.12
C LEU A 149 -10.62 9.75 12.04
N MET A 150 -9.61 9.17 12.70
CA MET A 150 -9.79 8.08 13.68
C MET A 150 -10.61 8.49 14.91
N LYS A 151 -10.65 9.78 15.28
CA LYS A 151 -11.49 10.27 16.39
C LYS A 151 -12.94 10.47 15.98
N ILE A 152 -13.19 10.72 14.69
CA ILE A 152 -14.51 11.07 14.15
C ILE A 152 -15.23 9.84 13.60
N ILE A 153 -14.50 8.96 12.92
CA ILE A 153 -15.06 7.80 12.22
C ILE A 153 -14.97 6.56 13.13
N PRO A 154 -16.05 5.78 13.27
CA PRO A 154 -16.01 4.52 14.03
C PRO A 154 -14.95 3.54 13.48
N PRO A 155 -14.19 2.84 14.34
CA PRO A 155 -13.09 1.95 13.93
C PRO A 155 -13.46 0.91 12.86
N GLU A 156 -14.65 0.32 12.96
CA GLU A 156 -15.19 -0.66 12.01
C GLU A 156 -15.40 -0.09 10.61
N ARG A 157 -15.42 1.24 10.46
CA ARG A 157 -15.59 1.93 9.18
C ARG A 157 -14.30 2.45 8.58
N TRP A 158 -13.16 2.42 9.28
CA TRP A 158 -11.92 3.07 8.81
C TRP A 158 -11.49 2.61 7.42
N ILE A 159 -11.51 1.29 7.17
CA ILE A 159 -11.11 0.69 5.88
C ILE A 159 -12.06 1.15 4.77
N LEU A 160 -13.37 0.97 4.97
CA LEU A 160 -14.38 1.32 3.98
C LEU A 160 -14.40 2.83 3.72
N PHE A 161 -14.30 3.64 4.76
CA PHE A 161 -14.30 5.11 4.66
C PHE A 161 -13.14 5.60 3.81
N SER A 162 -11.93 5.07 4.00
CA SER A 162 -10.79 5.36 3.12
C SER A 162 -11.10 5.07 1.66
N HIS A 163 -11.61 3.87 1.34
CA HIS A 163 -11.96 3.55 -0.04
C HIS A 163 -13.04 4.50 -0.58
N GLN A 164 -14.07 4.80 0.19
CA GLN A 164 -15.14 5.72 -0.22
C GLN A 164 -14.62 7.12 -0.56
N LEU A 165 -13.73 7.68 0.25
CA LEU A 165 -13.15 9.00 -0.01
C LEU A 165 -12.20 8.98 -1.21
N ILE A 166 -11.44 7.90 -1.41
CA ILE A 166 -10.60 7.73 -2.59
C ILE A 166 -11.46 7.70 -3.85
N HIS A 167 -12.54 6.90 -3.86
CA HIS A 167 -13.48 6.81 -4.98
C HIS A 167 -14.21 8.13 -5.24
N HIS A 168 -14.61 8.84 -4.20
CA HIS A 168 -15.25 10.15 -4.34
C HIS A 168 -14.30 11.21 -4.86
N GLY A 169 -13.03 11.14 -4.46
CA GLY A 169 -12.03 12.14 -4.80
C GLY A 169 -11.32 11.90 -6.14
N ARG A 170 -11.35 10.70 -6.72
CA ARG A 170 -10.74 10.40 -8.02
C ARG A 170 -11.45 11.12 -9.16
#